data_AF-A0AB73M3K9-F1
#
_entry.id   AF-A0AB73M3K9-F1
#
_cell.length_a   1.000
_cell.length_b   1.000
_cell.length_c   1.000
_cell.angle_alpha   90.00
_cell.angle_beta   90.00
_cell.angle_gamma   90.00
#
_symmetry.space_group_name_H-M   'P 1'
#
loop_
_entity.id
_entity.type
_entity.pdbx_description
1 polymer ?
#
loop_
_entity_poly.entity_id
_entity_poly.type
_entity_poly.pdbx_seq_one_letter_code
_entity_poly.pdbx_strand_id
1 'polypeptide(L)'
;MSQKNAIIWHLTSGKEFPIQIWKHPRINIELSKVPLDGLGGIDLLKSDIHVFFLSVSLEEWNEIREFIRKFELHPYASLILIYSDDAEKISKTVPENSKIEVLEHPVHPRNLRLILDRTIQSEFYKLAANEIGNSCLTNIGFFEGVFELAQKEYKDATKANEALQAILEFESKVKKNNEEINEALERVNELKNKELLALHERLKVSEILDSMKTQELKDALDFKKATEQALNYSHIEEIKMDRILEAQDRLFAYTEKEIKELIEENRNLKKRLGI
;
A
#
# COMPACT_ATOMS: atom_id res chain seq x y z
N MET A 1 38.84 10.03 26.99
CA MET A 1 38.73 11.27 27.78
C MET A 1 39.99 12.05 27.56
N SER A 2 39.90 13.23 26.96
CA SER A 2 41.05 14.14 26.82
C SER A 2 41.58 14.46 28.22
N GLN A 3 42.89 14.37 28.40
CA GLN A 3 43.55 14.79 29.64
C GLN A 3 43.29 16.31 29.79
N LYS A 4 42.56 16.73 30.83
CA LYS A 4 42.26 18.15 31.05
C LYS A 4 43.45 18.80 31.78
N ASN A 5 43.74 20.04 31.41
CA ASN A 5 44.81 20.82 32.00
C ASN A 5 44.24 21.75 33.07
N ALA A 6 44.94 21.86 34.20
CA ALA A 6 44.68 22.85 35.23
C ALA A 6 45.89 23.80 35.31
N ILE A 7 45.67 25.05 34.95
CA ILE A 7 46.70 26.09 34.93
C ILE A 7 46.55 26.93 36.20
N ILE A 8 47.57 26.88 37.05
CA ILE A 8 47.72 27.73 38.22
C ILE A 8 48.53 28.96 37.80
N TRP A 9 47.87 30.11 37.72
CA TRP A 9 48.48 31.39 37.42
C TRP A 9 49.03 32.02 38.70
N HIS A 10 50.35 31.97 38.87
CA HIS A 10 51.03 32.62 39.99
C HIS A 10 51.38 34.06 39.64
N LEU A 11 50.65 35.00 40.25
CA LEU A 11 50.83 36.44 40.10
C LEU A 11 51.69 36.96 41.26
N THR A 12 52.89 37.45 40.95
CA THR A 12 53.82 37.90 41.99
C THR A 12 54.80 38.99 41.52
N SER A 13 55.22 39.82 42.48
CA SER A 13 56.30 40.81 42.39
C SER A 13 57.71 40.21 42.63
N GLY A 14 57.80 38.89 42.82
CA GLY A 14 59.09 38.17 43.00
C GLY A 14 59.13 37.14 44.12
N LYS A 15 58.00 36.84 44.79
CA LYS A 15 57.91 35.78 45.81
C LYS A 15 57.84 34.41 45.13
N GLU A 16 58.46 33.39 45.71
CA GLU A 16 58.33 32.02 45.18
C GLU A 16 56.97 31.41 45.52
N PHE A 17 56.49 30.52 44.64
CA PHE A 17 55.28 29.77 44.90
C PHE A 17 55.53 28.77 46.05
N PRO A 18 54.69 28.74 47.09
CA PRO A 18 55.00 28.05 48.35
C PRO A 18 54.92 26.51 48.29
N ILE A 19 54.61 25.92 47.11
CA ILE A 19 54.37 24.48 46.95
C ILE A 19 55.05 23.95 45.68
N GLN A 20 55.61 22.73 45.73
CA GLN A 20 56.00 22.01 44.52
C GLN A 20 54.78 21.40 43.82
N ILE A 21 54.69 21.57 42.50
CA ILE A 21 53.60 21.01 41.69
C ILE A 21 53.52 19.49 41.91
N TRP A 22 52.36 19.01 42.32
CA TRP A 22 52.12 17.57 42.51
C TRP A 22 51.51 16.97 41.25
N LYS A 23 51.78 15.69 41.02
CA LYS A 23 51.09 14.92 39.97
C LYS A 23 49.67 14.60 40.44
N HIS A 24 48.67 15.10 39.71
CA HIS A 24 47.28 14.70 39.91
C HIS A 24 46.95 13.50 38.99
N PRO A 25 46.23 12.47 39.46
CA PRO A 25 46.05 11.21 38.72
C PRO A 25 45.22 11.34 37.43
N ARG A 26 44.45 12.43 37.27
CA ARG A 26 43.52 12.62 36.13
C ARG A 26 43.66 13.95 35.40
N ILE A 27 44.48 14.86 35.91
CA ILE A 27 44.56 16.26 35.46
C ILE A 27 46.04 16.62 35.38
N ASN A 28 46.45 17.28 34.30
CA ASN A 28 47.80 17.83 34.21
C ASN A 28 47.81 19.20 34.89
N ILE A 29 48.64 19.39 35.92
CA ILE A 29 48.74 20.66 36.63
C ILE A 29 49.95 21.43 36.10
N GLU A 30 49.71 22.62 35.57
CA GLU A 30 50.73 23.52 35.04
C GLU A 30 50.80 24.77 35.90
N LEU A 31 52.01 25.20 36.28
CA LEU A 31 52.24 26.45 37.01
C LEU A 31 52.77 27.49 36.04
N SER A 32 51.98 28.54 35.80
CA SER A 32 52.38 29.67 34.96
C SER A 32 52.68 30.87 35.85
N LYS A 33 53.94 31.31 35.86
CA LYS A 33 54.37 32.50 36.61
C LYS A 33 54.17 33.74 35.75
N VAL A 34 53.38 34.69 36.23
CA VAL A 34 53.07 35.93 35.52
C VAL A 34 53.41 37.12 36.42
N PRO A 35 54.22 38.08 35.95
CA PRO A 35 54.48 39.31 36.70
C PRO A 35 53.22 40.17 36.77
N LEU A 36 53.11 41.03 37.78
CA LEU A 36 51.91 41.87 37.99
C LEU A 36 51.61 42.79 36.79
N ASP A 37 52.62 43.20 36.02
CA ASP A 37 52.45 44.01 34.80
C ASP A 37 51.97 43.21 33.57
N GLY A 38 52.06 41.88 33.62
CA GLY A 38 51.76 40.95 32.53
C GLY A 38 50.32 40.46 32.48
N LEU A 39 49.45 40.99 33.34
CA LEU A 39 48.05 40.56 33.51
C LEU A 39 47.22 40.57 32.22
N GLY A 40 47.54 41.44 31.26
CA GLY A 40 46.85 41.56 29.97
C GLY A 40 47.08 40.42 28.98
N GLY A 41 48.07 39.55 29.21
CA GLY A 41 48.43 38.44 28.31
C GLY A 41 47.83 37.08 28.67
N ILE A 42 46.95 37.01 29.68
CA ILE A 42 46.37 35.76 30.16
C ILE A 42 45.17 35.38 29.29
N ASP A 43 45.27 34.27 28.58
CA ASP A 43 44.16 33.70 27.81
C ASP A 43 43.45 32.58 28.60
N LEU A 44 42.12 32.65 28.65
CA LEU A 44 41.28 31.74 29.43
C LEU A 44 40.52 30.79 28.50
N LEU A 45 41.06 29.58 28.34
CA LEU A 45 40.49 28.54 27.50
C LEU A 45 39.34 27.82 28.23
N LYS A 46 38.24 27.60 27.51
CA LYS A 46 37.06 26.90 28.03
C LYS A 46 37.31 25.43 28.39
N SER A 47 38.36 24.83 27.85
CA SER A 47 38.74 23.43 28.09
C SER A 47 39.50 23.21 29.40
N ASP A 48 40.07 24.28 29.95
CA ASP A 48 41.08 24.22 31.00
C ASP A 48 40.55 24.81 32.31
N ILE A 49 41.12 24.38 33.42
CA ILE A 49 40.78 24.86 34.76
C ILE A 49 41.77 25.96 35.12
N HIS A 50 41.30 27.18 35.36
CA HIS A 50 42.17 28.32 35.67
C HIS A 50 42.03 28.73 37.13
N VAL A 51 43.12 28.58 37.89
CA VAL A 51 43.22 29.00 39.29
C VAL A 51 44.24 30.11 39.40
N PHE A 52 43.88 31.23 40.00
CA PHE A 52 44.79 32.35 40.22
C PHE A 52 45.34 32.31 41.64
N PHE A 53 46.64 32.48 41.79
CA PHE A 53 47.31 32.60 43.07
C PHE A 53 48.12 33.90 43.08
N LEU A 54 47.70 34.87 43.89
CA LEU A 54 48.29 36.19 43.99
C LEU A 54 49.12 36.29 45.25
N SER A 55 50.40 36.61 45.12
CA SER A 55 51.30 36.90 46.24
C SER A 55 51.62 38.38 46.24
N VAL A 56 50.81 39.18 46.96
CA VAL A 56 50.80 40.65 46.85
C VAL A 56 50.73 41.36 48.20
N SER A 57 51.30 42.56 48.29
CA SER A 57 51.12 43.48 49.42
C SER A 57 49.79 44.24 49.35
N LEU A 58 49.41 44.97 50.40
CA LEU A 58 48.21 45.81 50.39
C LEU A 58 48.23 46.91 49.31
N GLU A 59 49.41 47.47 49.03
CA GLU A 59 49.61 48.50 48.00
C GLU A 59 49.42 47.91 46.60
N GLU A 60 50.09 46.78 46.32
CA GLU A 60 49.99 46.04 45.06
C GLU A 60 48.55 45.56 44.81
N TRP A 61 47.85 45.08 45.85
CA TRP A 61 46.44 44.69 45.76
C TRP A 61 45.55 45.85 45.29
N ASN A 62 45.75 47.05 45.82
CA ASN A 62 44.94 48.21 45.47
C ASN A 62 45.09 48.63 44.00
N GLU A 63 46.25 48.36 43.40
CA GLU A 63 46.51 48.64 41.98
C GLU A 63 45.86 47.60 41.06
N ILE A 64 45.93 46.31 41.43
CA ILE A 64 45.46 45.21 40.56
C ILE A 64 44.01 44.78 40.80
N ARG A 65 43.36 45.23 41.89
CA ARG A 65 42.01 44.79 42.30
C ARG A 65 40.95 44.94 41.21
N GLU A 66 41.02 46.00 40.41
CA GLU A 66 40.03 46.24 39.35
C GLU A 66 40.21 45.28 38.17
N PHE A 67 41.45 44.88 37.91
CA PHE A 67 41.76 43.90 36.87
C PHE A 67 41.32 42.49 37.29
N ILE A 68 41.53 42.14 38.56
CA ILE A 68 41.12 40.85 39.14
C ILE A 68 39.60 40.70 39.17
N ARG A 69 38.86 41.78 39.44
CA ARG A 69 37.39 41.79 39.32
C ARG A 69 36.89 41.41 37.93
N LYS A 70 37.62 41.76 36.87
CA LYS A 70 37.27 41.35 35.49
C LYS A 70 37.41 39.84 35.30
N PHE A 71 38.42 39.23 35.92
CA PHE A 71 38.58 37.77 35.91
C PHE A 71 37.56 37.05 36.80
N GLU A 72 37.18 37.64 37.94
CA GLU A 72 36.15 37.09 38.82
C GLU A 72 34.80 36.92 38.10
N LEU A 73 34.44 37.92 37.28
CA LEU A 73 33.25 37.90 36.43
C LEU A 73 33.33 36.89 35.28
N HIS A 74 34.52 36.34 35.00
CA HIS A 74 34.70 35.37 33.93
C HIS A 74 34.20 33.97 34.36
N PRO A 75 33.39 33.28 33.55
CA PRO A 75 32.85 31.97 33.89
C PRO A 75 33.92 30.87 34.00
N TYR A 76 35.11 31.09 33.42
CA TYR A 76 36.21 30.12 33.39
C TYR A 76 37.28 30.35 34.48
N ALA A 77 37.15 31.41 35.28
CA ALA A 77 37.97 31.59 36.48
C ALA A 77 37.37 30.77 37.63
N SER A 78 38.16 29.81 38.12
CA SER A 78 37.73 28.82 39.11
C SER A 78 37.85 29.34 40.54
N LEU A 79 39.00 29.91 40.89
CA LEU A 79 39.28 30.45 42.22
C LEU A 79 40.44 31.46 42.13
N ILE A 80 40.36 32.50 42.95
CA ILE A 80 41.39 33.52 43.08
C ILE A 80 41.88 33.54 44.52
N LEU A 81 43.09 33.04 44.75
CA LEU A 81 43.72 32.99 46.07
C LEU A 81 44.61 34.20 46.27
N ILE A 82 44.41 34.98 47.32
CA ILE A 82 45.28 36.11 47.69
C ILE A 82 46.10 35.74 48.90
N TYR A 83 47.40 35.85 48.78
CA TYR A 83 48.38 35.55 49.82
C TYR A 83 49.11 36.84 50.21
N SER A 84 48.87 37.31 51.43
CA SER A 84 49.41 38.58 51.93
C SER A 84 49.63 38.55 53.44
N ASP A 85 50.56 39.38 53.91
CA ASP A 85 50.78 39.67 55.34
C ASP A 85 49.66 40.58 55.89
N ASP A 86 48.98 41.35 55.03
CA ASP A 86 47.87 42.26 55.37
C ASP A 86 46.48 41.64 55.10
N ALA A 87 46.36 40.31 55.20
CA ALA A 87 45.17 39.56 54.81
C ALA A 87 43.86 40.04 55.50
N GLU A 88 43.91 40.43 56.78
CA GLU A 88 42.74 41.00 57.49
C GLU A 88 42.20 42.30 56.88
N LYS A 89 43.07 43.12 56.28
CA LYS A 89 42.65 44.38 55.65
C LYS A 89 42.10 44.12 54.25
N ILE A 90 42.71 43.18 53.53
CA ILE A 90 42.28 42.78 52.19
C ILE A 90 40.93 42.06 52.25
N SER A 91 40.71 41.16 53.21
CA SER A 91 39.45 40.43 53.38
C SER A 91 38.24 41.35 53.57
N LYS A 92 38.40 42.47 54.29
CA LYS A 92 37.35 43.50 54.47
C LYS A 92 36.97 44.23 53.17
N THR A 93 37.85 44.21 52.16
CA THR A 93 37.60 44.85 50.85
C THR A 93 37.01 43.90 49.82
N VAL A 94 36.98 42.61 50.13
CA VAL A 94 36.51 41.54 49.25
C VAL A 94 35.03 41.25 49.53
N PRO A 95 34.16 41.14 48.51
CA PRO A 95 32.74 40.81 48.71
C PRO A 95 32.56 39.38 49.26
N GLU A 96 31.60 39.18 50.18
CA GLU A 96 31.32 37.88 50.81
C GLU A 96 30.91 36.76 49.82
N ASN A 97 30.42 37.11 48.63
CA ASN A 97 30.00 36.16 47.57
C ASN A 97 30.97 36.11 46.38
N SER A 98 32.22 36.50 46.57
CA SER A 98 33.23 36.52 45.50
C SER A 98 33.93 35.17 45.33
N LYS A 99 34.53 34.93 44.16
CA LYS A 99 35.40 33.76 43.91
C LYS A 99 36.80 33.93 44.51
N ILE A 100 36.95 34.83 45.48
CA ILE A 100 38.23 35.27 46.03
C ILE A 100 38.38 34.71 47.44
N GLU A 101 39.42 33.93 47.66
CA GLU A 101 39.81 33.44 48.98
C GLU A 101 41.10 34.14 49.42
N VAL A 102 41.06 34.78 50.60
CA VAL A 102 42.22 35.46 51.18
C VAL A 102 42.88 34.53 52.20
N LEU A 103 44.19 34.37 52.08
CA LEU A 103 45.04 33.54 52.93
C LEU A 103 46.08 34.41 53.64
N GLU A 104 46.17 34.26 54.96
CA GLU A 104 47.18 34.95 55.77
C GLU A 104 48.55 34.26 55.70
N HIS A 105 49.62 35.03 55.60
CA HIS A 105 50.97 34.51 55.74
C HIS A 105 51.30 34.20 57.21
N PRO A 106 51.92 33.05 57.55
CA PRO A 106 52.31 31.93 56.69
C PRO A 106 51.22 30.86 56.51
N VAL A 107 51.00 30.44 55.28
CA VAL A 107 50.08 29.33 54.97
C VAL A 107 50.80 28.00 55.06
N HIS A 108 50.23 27.05 55.81
CA HIS A 108 50.75 25.69 55.84
C HIS A 108 50.60 25.05 54.44
N PRO A 109 51.68 24.52 53.81
CA PRO A 109 51.64 23.96 52.45
C PRO A 109 50.55 22.89 52.23
N ARG A 110 50.27 22.09 53.27
CA ARG A 110 49.20 21.08 53.27
C ARG A 110 47.80 21.69 53.06
N ASN A 111 47.52 22.85 53.65
CA ASN A 111 46.20 23.48 53.58
C ASN A 111 45.98 24.11 52.21
N LEU A 112 47.00 24.82 51.68
CA LEU A 112 46.94 25.36 50.33
C LEU A 112 46.81 24.24 49.28
N ARG A 113 47.51 23.11 49.45
CA ARG A 113 47.32 21.93 48.59
C ARG A 113 45.88 21.40 48.64
N LEU A 114 45.28 21.29 49.83
CA LEU A 114 43.91 20.83 49.99
C LEU A 114 42.89 21.75 49.30
N ILE A 115 43.07 23.07 49.41
CA ILE A 115 42.21 24.07 48.76
C ILE A 115 42.32 23.94 47.25
N LEU A 116 43.55 23.92 46.72
CA LEU A 116 43.78 23.78 45.28
C LEU A 116 43.23 22.46 44.73
N ASP A 117 43.47 21.34 45.42
CA ASP A 117 43.01 20.01 45.00
C ASP A 117 41.47 19.93 44.97
N ARG A 118 40.81 20.45 46.01
CA ARG A 118 39.34 20.50 46.09
C ARG A 118 38.73 21.36 44.98
N THR A 119 39.33 22.51 44.71
CA THR A 119 38.89 23.43 43.64
C THR A 119 39.03 22.79 42.26
N ILE A 120 40.21 22.23 41.97
CA ILE A 120 40.49 21.55 40.71
C ILE A 120 39.52 20.37 40.49
N GLN A 121 39.25 19.57 41.53
CA GLN A 121 38.29 18.48 41.44
C GLN A 121 36.86 18.97 41.19
N SER A 122 36.39 19.99 41.93
CA SER A 122 35.03 20.53 41.76
C SER A 122 34.79 21.04 40.34
N GLU A 123 35.74 21.79 39.78
CA GLU A 123 35.64 22.32 38.43
C GLU A 123 35.74 21.23 37.36
N PHE A 124 36.60 20.22 37.57
CA PHE A 124 36.63 19.05 36.70
C PHE A 124 35.26 18.35 36.64
N TYR A 125 34.60 18.15 37.79
CA TYR A 125 33.27 17.52 37.84
C TYR A 125 32.19 18.38 37.16
N LYS A 126 32.23 19.72 37.32
CA LYS A 126 31.31 20.62 36.61
C LYS A 126 31.49 20.53 35.10
N LEU A 127 32.74 20.56 34.62
CA LEU A 127 33.04 20.42 33.20
C LEU A 127 32.60 19.06 32.66
N ALA A 128 32.86 17.98 33.40
CA ALA A 128 32.43 16.62 33.03
C ALA A 128 30.90 16.49 32.99
N ALA A 129 30.19 17.07 33.97
CA ALA A 129 28.73 17.06 34.01
C ALA A 129 28.11 17.81 32.83
N ASN A 130 28.67 18.97 32.45
CA ASN A 130 28.23 19.72 31.27
C ASN A 130 28.52 18.96 29.97
N GLU A 131 29.66 18.29 29.86
CA GLU A 131 30.04 17.50 28.69
C GLU A 131 29.12 16.27 28.53
N ILE A 132 28.83 15.57 29.63
CA ILE A 132 27.85 14.47 29.67
C ILE A 132 26.45 15.00 29.34
N GLY A 133 26.04 16.13 29.92
CA GLY A 133 24.75 16.75 29.65
C GLY A 133 24.54 17.10 28.18
N ASN A 134 25.55 17.74 27.56
CA ASN A 134 25.52 18.05 26.14
C ASN A 134 25.49 16.79 25.27
N SER A 135 26.25 15.75 25.64
CA SER A 135 26.24 14.45 24.96
C SER A 135 24.87 13.76 25.04
N CYS A 136 24.23 13.80 26.21
CA CYS A 136 22.86 13.32 26.38
C CYS A 136 21.85 14.08 25.52
N LEU A 137 21.95 15.42 25.45
CA LEU A 137 21.09 16.23 24.58
C LEU A 137 21.27 15.89 23.09
N THR A 138 22.51 15.69 22.64
CA THR A 138 22.76 15.25 21.26
C THR A 138 22.23 13.85 20.99
N ASN A 139 22.31 12.94 21.97
CA ASN A 139 21.76 11.60 21.85
C ASN A 139 20.23 11.62 21.83
N ILE A 140 19.58 12.51 22.58
CA ILE A 140 18.11 12.70 22.51
C ILE A 140 17.69 13.12 21.10
N GLY A 141 18.37 14.09 20.49
CA GLY A 141 18.08 14.48 19.10
C GLY A 141 18.31 13.36 18.08
N PHE A 142 19.32 12.51 18.31
CA PHE A 142 19.52 11.30 17.50
C PHE A 142 18.37 10.29 17.69
N PHE A 143 17.95 10.02 18.94
CA PHE A 143 16.83 9.11 19.22
C PHE A 143 15.51 9.63 18.65
N GLU A 144 15.21 10.93 18.75
CA GLU A 144 14.04 11.55 18.13
C GLU A 144 14.03 11.33 16.62
N GLY A 145 15.17 11.55 15.93
CA GLY A 145 15.28 11.28 14.49
C GLY A 145 15.06 9.80 14.12
N VAL A 146 15.53 8.86 14.94
CA VAL A 146 15.26 7.42 14.75
C VAL A 146 13.79 7.10 14.98
N PHE A 147 13.16 7.68 16.01
CA PHE A 147 11.73 7.51 16.29
C PHE A 147 10.86 8.07 15.16
N GLU A 148 11.20 9.23 14.59
CA GLU A 148 10.51 9.79 13.43
C GLU A 148 10.61 8.86 12.21
N LEU A 149 11.80 8.31 11.96
CA LEU A 149 12.02 7.36 10.87
C LEU A 149 11.18 6.08 11.05
N ALA A 150 11.20 5.51 12.26
CA ALA A 150 10.41 4.32 12.60
C ALA A 150 8.90 4.58 12.51
N GLN A 151 8.42 5.76 12.94
CA GLN A 151 7.02 6.13 12.82
C GLN A 151 6.60 6.32 11.36
N LYS A 152 7.50 6.83 10.51
CA LYS A 152 7.28 6.95 9.06
C LYS A 152 7.18 5.57 8.41
N GLU A 153 8.09 4.65 8.71
CA GLU A 153 8.02 3.27 8.22
C GLU A 153 6.77 2.55 8.71
N TYR A 154 6.36 2.76 9.98
CA TYR A 154 5.12 2.20 10.50
C TYR A 154 3.88 2.74 9.77
N LYS A 155 3.84 4.03 9.46
CA LYS A 155 2.77 4.64 8.65
C LYS A 155 2.74 4.11 7.21
N ASP A 156 3.90 3.83 6.63
CA ASP A 156 3.96 3.23 5.30
C ASP A 156 3.55 1.74 5.35
N ALA A 157 3.86 1.03 6.43
CA ALA A 157 3.36 -0.33 6.68
C ALA A 157 1.83 -0.37 6.87
N THR A 158 1.22 0.62 7.54
CA THR A 158 -0.24 0.71 7.64
C THR A 158 -0.90 0.94 6.28
N LYS A 159 -0.29 1.78 5.41
CA LYS A 159 -0.77 1.95 4.02
C LYS A 159 -0.66 0.68 3.20
N ALA A 160 0.42 -0.09 3.37
CA ALA A 160 0.57 -1.39 2.72
C ALA A 160 -0.51 -2.37 3.19
N ASN A 161 -0.87 -2.33 4.47
CA ASN A 161 -1.92 -3.18 5.04
C ASN A 161 -3.33 -2.76 4.55
N GLU A 162 -3.61 -1.46 4.45
CA GLU A 162 -4.83 -0.92 3.83
C GLU A 162 -4.96 -1.33 2.36
N ALA A 163 -3.85 -1.28 1.60
CA ALA A 163 -3.83 -1.74 0.21
C ALA A 163 -4.08 -3.26 0.09
N LEU A 164 -3.50 -4.06 0.98
CA LEU A 164 -3.77 -5.50 1.08
C LEU A 164 -5.25 -5.80 1.41
N GLN A 165 -5.83 -5.04 2.33
CA GLN A 165 -7.24 -5.18 2.68
C GLN A 165 -8.16 -4.83 1.50
N ALA A 166 -7.85 -3.77 0.76
CA ALA A 166 -8.57 -3.42 -0.47
C ALA A 166 -8.46 -4.51 -1.56
N ILE A 167 -7.29 -5.16 -1.69
CA ILE A 167 -7.09 -6.30 -2.60
C ILE A 167 -7.94 -7.49 -2.18
N LEU A 168 -7.97 -7.83 -0.88
CA LEU A 168 -8.79 -8.93 -0.36
C LEU A 168 -10.29 -8.70 -0.55
N GLU A 169 -10.76 -7.47 -0.33
CA GLU A 169 -12.15 -7.09 -0.61
C GLU A 169 -12.49 -7.24 -2.08
N PHE A 170 -11.58 -6.85 -2.97
CA PHE A 170 -11.74 -7.01 -4.40
C PHE A 170 -11.80 -8.49 -4.82
N GLU A 171 -10.89 -9.33 -4.31
CA GLU A 171 -10.91 -10.78 -4.53
C GLU A 171 -12.23 -11.42 -4.09
N SER A 172 -12.71 -11.06 -2.90
CA SER A 172 -13.99 -11.54 -2.37
C SER A 172 -15.16 -11.19 -3.32
N LYS A 173 -15.17 -9.96 -3.84
CA LYS A 173 -16.17 -9.50 -4.80
C LYS A 173 -16.07 -10.25 -6.14
N VAL A 174 -14.86 -10.48 -6.65
CA VAL A 174 -14.63 -11.27 -7.87
C VAL A 174 -15.11 -12.70 -7.70
N LYS A 175 -14.84 -13.32 -6.54
CA LYS A 175 -15.30 -14.67 -6.25
C LYS A 175 -16.83 -14.77 -6.26
N LYS A 176 -17.51 -13.82 -5.61
CA LYS A 176 -18.98 -13.75 -5.63
C LYS A 176 -19.51 -13.55 -7.05
N ASN A 177 -18.91 -12.66 -7.84
CA ASN A 177 -19.30 -12.50 -9.25
C ASN A 177 -19.09 -13.78 -10.07
N ASN A 178 -17.99 -14.51 -9.83
CA ASN A 178 -17.75 -15.79 -10.51
C ASN A 178 -18.78 -16.85 -10.13
N GLU A 179 -19.21 -16.90 -8.87
CA GLU A 179 -20.30 -17.77 -8.42
C GLU A 179 -21.61 -17.41 -9.16
N GLU A 180 -21.97 -16.12 -9.23
CA GLU A 180 -23.14 -15.64 -9.97
C GLU A 180 -23.05 -15.95 -11.48
N ILE A 181 -21.87 -15.83 -12.09
CA ILE A 181 -21.63 -16.20 -13.50
C ILE A 181 -21.82 -17.70 -13.70
N ASN A 182 -21.29 -18.53 -12.80
CA ASN A 182 -21.45 -19.98 -12.89
C ASN A 182 -22.93 -20.39 -12.77
N GLU A 183 -23.68 -19.80 -11.84
CA GLU A 183 -25.14 -20.03 -11.77
C GLU A 183 -25.85 -19.61 -13.06
N ALA A 184 -25.46 -18.47 -13.65
CA ALA A 184 -26.02 -18.03 -14.93
C ALA A 184 -25.69 -19.01 -16.07
N LEU A 185 -24.46 -19.53 -16.12
CA LEU A 185 -24.04 -20.54 -17.09
C LEU A 185 -24.81 -21.86 -16.92
N GLU A 186 -25.04 -22.30 -15.69
CA GLU A 186 -25.88 -23.48 -15.43
C GLU A 186 -27.31 -23.27 -15.94
N ARG A 187 -27.93 -22.13 -15.63
CA ARG A 187 -29.27 -21.80 -16.16
C ARG A 187 -29.32 -21.75 -17.68
N VAL A 188 -28.30 -21.21 -18.33
CA VAL A 188 -28.20 -21.19 -19.80
C VAL A 188 -28.07 -22.61 -20.36
N ASN A 189 -27.27 -23.48 -19.74
CA ASN A 189 -27.16 -24.87 -20.15
C ASN A 189 -28.48 -25.64 -19.96
N GLU A 190 -29.20 -25.40 -18.86
CA GLU A 190 -30.52 -25.99 -18.64
C GLU A 190 -31.52 -25.54 -19.71
N LEU A 191 -31.56 -24.25 -20.04
CA LEU A 191 -32.41 -23.72 -21.11
C LEU A 191 -32.06 -24.34 -22.47
N LYS A 192 -30.77 -24.41 -22.80
CA LYS A 192 -30.30 -25.06 -24.03
C LYS A 192 -30.73 -26.53 -24.09
N ASN A 193 -30.64 -27.27 -22.99
CA ASN A 193 -31.08 -28.66 -22.94
C ASN A 193 -32.60 -28.78 -23.15
N LYS A 194 -33.41 -27.90 -22.54
CA LYS A 194 -34.86 -27.85 -22.77
C LYS A 194 -35.20 -27.54 -24.22
N GLU A 195 -34.50 -26.58 -24.83
CA GLU A 195 -34.69 -26.25 -26.24
C GLU A 195 -34.32 -27.40 -27.18
N LEU A 196 -33.21 -28.12 -26.90
CA LEU A 196 -32.82 -29.30 -27.66
C LEU A 196 -33.86 -30.43 -27.57
N LEU A 197 -34.41 -30.67 -26.38
CA LEU A 197 -35.50 -31.65 -26.20
C LEU A 197 -36.75 -31.23 -26.99
N ALA A 198 -37.18 -29.98 -26.88
CA ALA A 198 -38.32 -29.47 -27.63
C ALA A 198 -38.11 -29.53 -29.15
N LEU A 199 -36.88 -29.28 -29.62
CA LEU A 199 -36.53 -29.40 -31.03
C LEU A 199 -36.57 -30.85 -31.49
N HIS A 200 -36.06 -31.78 -30.68
CA HIS A 200 -36.14 -33.22 -30.96
C HIS A 200 -37.58 -33.72 -31.06
N GLU A 201 -38.46 -33.28 -30.15
CA GLU A 201 -39.90 -33.59 -30.21
C GLU A 201 -40.55 -33.04 -31.48
N ARG A 202 -40.25 -31.78 -31.85
CA ARG A 202 -40.75 -31.18 -33.09
C ARG A 202 -40.28 -31.94 -34.33
N LEU A 203 -39.01 -32.36 -34.35
CA LEU A 203 -38.44 -33.12 -35.46
C LEU A 203 -39.15 -34.48 -35.60
N LYS A 204 -39.37 -35.19 -34.49
CA LYS A 204 -40.14 -36.44 -34.47
C LYS A 204 -41.57 -36.27 -34.96
N VAL A 205 -42.26 -35.20 -34.55
CA VAL A 205 -43.60 -34.87 -35.07
C VAL A 205 -43.57 -34.59 -36.57
N SER A 206 -42.56 -33.85 -37.05
CA SER A 206 -42.37 -33.58 -38.48
C SER A 206 -42.16 -34.87 -39.28
N GLU A 207 -41.32 -35.80 -38.80
CA GLU A 207 -41.09 -37.09 -39.45
C GLU A 207 -42.38 -37.92 -39.54
N ILE A 208 -43.18 -37.93 -38.48
CA ILE A 208 -44.49 -38.59 -38.48
C ILE A 208 -45.40 -37.94 -39.52
N LEU A 209 -45.50 -36.61 -39.56
CA LEU A 209 -46.32 -35.88 -40.54
C LEU A 209 -45.88 -36.15 -41.98
N ASP A 210 -44.57 -36.18 -42.24
CA ASP A 210 -44.04 -36.49 -43.57
C ASP A 210 -44.34 -37.94 -43.97
N SER A 211 -44.27 -38.88 -43.03
CA SER A 211 -44.67 -40.28 -43.29
C SER A 211 -46.17 -40.40 -43.59
N MET A 212 -47.02 -39.69 -42.84
CA MET A 212 -48.47 -39.66 -43.06
C MET A 212 -48.81 -39.04 -44.41
N LYS A 213 -48.19 -37.92 -44.76
CA LYS A 213 -48.34 -37.26 -46.06
C LYS A 213 -47.92 -38.18 -47.21
N THR A 214 -46.83 -38.92 -47.04
CA THR A 214 -46.37 -39.90 -48.04
C THR A 214 -47.39 -41.02 -48.23
N GLN A 215 -47.98 -41.50 -47.12
CA GLN A 215 -49.03 -42.51 -47.16
C GLN A 215 -50.31 -41.96 -47.82
N GLU A 216 -50.75 -40.76 -47.47
CA GLU A 216 -51.92 -40.11 -48.09
C GLU A 216 -51.71 -39.88 -49.60
N LEU A 217 -50.52 -39.47 -50.03
CA LEU A 217 -50.19 -39.33 -51.46
C LEU A 217 -50.26 -40.67 -52.19
N LYS A 218 -49.79 -41.75 -51.55
CA LYS A 218 -49.89 -43.10 -52.10
C LYS A 218 -51.35 -43.55 -52.21
N ASP A 219 -52.13 -43.35 -51.16
CA ASP A 219 -53.55 -43.71 -51.12
C ASP A 219 -54.35 -42.90 -52.16
N ALA A 220 -54.06 -41.61 -52.33
CA ALA A 220 -54.65 -40.77 -53.37
C ALA A 220 -54.27 -41.23 -54.78
N LEU A 221 -53.02 -41.67 -54.99
CA LEU A 221 -52.56 -42.20 -56.26
C LEU A 221 -53.24 -43.53 -56.60
N ASP A 222 -53.38 -44.43 -55.61
CA ASP A 222 -54.07 -45.70 -55.77
C ASP A 222 -55.58 -45.49 -56.01
N PHE A 223 -56.20 -44.54 -55.30
CA PHE A 223 -57.57 -44.12 -55.55
C PHE A 223 -57.75 -43.58 -56.98
N LYS A 224 -56.84 -42.70 -57.44
CA LYS A 224 -56.85 -42.18 -58.81
C LYS A 224 -56.73 -43.30 -59.85
N LYS A 225 -55.86 -44.28 -59.64
CA LYS A 225 -55.74 -45.43 -60.53
C LYS A 225 -57.02 -46.27 -60.57
N ALA A 226 -57.65 -46.49 -59.41
CA ALA A 226 -58.92 -47.22 -59.34
C ALA A 226 -60.04 -46.49 -60.08
N THR A 227 -60.12 -45.15 -59.95
CA THR A 227 -61.11 -44.36 -60.69
C THR A 227 -60.83 -44.32 -62.20
N GLU A 228 -59.57 -44.22 -62.62
CA GLU A 228 -59.17 -44.36 -64.03
C GLU A 228 -59.57 -45.73 -64.60
N GLN A 229 -59.35 -46.81 -63.85
CA GLN A 229 -59.79 -48.16 -64.27
C GLN A 229 -61.31 -48.26 -64.37
N ALA A 230 -62.05 -47.76 -63.38
CA ALA A 230 -63.51 -47.74 -63.41
C ALA A 230 -64.05 -46.95 -64.62
N LEU A 231 -63.46 -45.79 -64.92
CA LEU A 231 -63.80 -44.99 -66.11
C LEU A 231 -63.51 -45.76 -67.40
N ASN A 232 -62.37 -46.45 -67.50
CA ASN A 232 -62.03 -47.28 -68.66
C ASN A 232 -63.04 -48.42 -68.85
N TYR A 233 -63.43 -49.11 -67.78
CA TYR A 233 -64.49 -50.14 -67.85
C TYR A 233 -65.82 -49.55 -68.30
N SER A 234 -66.23 -48.43 -67.72
CA SER A 234 -67.47 -47.73 -68.11
C SER A 234 -67.44 -47.31 -69.59
N HIS A 235 -66.31 -46.83 -70.10
CA HIS A 235 -66.17 -46.46 -71.51
C HIS A 235 -66.23 -47.67 -72.44
N ILE A 236 -65.64 -48.82 -72.05
CA ILE A 236 -65.77 -50.07 -72.80
C ILE A 236 -67.22 -50.55 -72.82
N GLU A 237 -67.93 -50.44 -71.70
CA GLU A 237 -69.35 -50.77 -71.63
C GLU A 237 -70.20 -49.86 -72.52
N GLU A 238 -69.91 -48.55 -72.54
CA GLU A 238 -70.58 -47.59 -73.41
C GLU A 238 -70.41 -47.95 -74.89
N ILE A 239 -69.17 -48.24 -75.34
CA ILE A 239 -68.92 -48.69 -76.73
C ILE A 239 -69.67 -50.00 -77.04
N LYS A 240 -69.75 -50.92 -76.08
CA LYS A 240 -70.53 -52.17 -76.27
C LYS A 240 -72.02 -51.87 -76.37
N MET A 241 -72.53 -50.96 -75.56
CA MET A 241 -73.93 -50.53 -75.57
C MET A 241 -74.28 -49.88 -76.91
N ASP A 242 -73.44 -48.98 -77.42
CA ASP A 242 -73.61 -48.34 -78.73
C ASP A 242 -73.67 -49.39 -79.86
N ARG A 243 -72.78 -50.39 -79.84
CA ARG A 243 -72.82 -51.50 -80.80
C ARG A 243 -74.10 -52.32 -80.71
N ILE A 244 -74.63 -52.53 -79.50
CA ILE A 244 -75.90 -53.24 -79.30
C ILE A 244 -77.05 -52.41 -79.87
N LEU A 245 -77.07 -51.10 -79.63
CA LEU A 245 -78.06 -50.18 -80.19
C LEU A 245 -78.01 -50.17 -81.72
N GLU A 246 -76.82 -50.07 -82.34
CA GLU A 246 -76.68 -50.17 -83.79
C GLU A 246 -77.19 -51.51 -84.35
N ALA A 247 -76.91 -52.62 -83.66
CA ALA A 247 -77.41 -53.93 -84.07
C ALA A 247 -78.94 -54.02 -83.93
N GLN A 248 -79.50 -53.43 -82.89
CA GLN A 248 -80.93 -53.33 -82.66
C GLN A 248 -81.61 -52.49 -83.74
N ASP A 249 -81.05 -51.34 -84.12
CA ASP A 249 -81.56 -50.49 -85.21
C ASP A 249 -81.53 -51.23 -86.55
N ARG A 250 -80.45 -51.98 -86.83
CA ARG A 250 -80.38 -52.83 -88.03
C ARG A 250 -81.44 -53.93 -88.02
N LEU A 251 -81.66 -54.58 -86.88
CA LEU A 251 -82.73 -55.56 -86.74
C LEU A 251 -84.10 -54.93 -86.99
N PHE A 252 -84.38 -53.76 -86.44
CA PHE A 252 -85.61 -53.02 -86.71
C PHE A 252 -85.75 -52.65 -88.19
N ALA A 253 -84.67 -52.21 -88.84
CA ALA A 253 -84.72 -51.93 -90.28
C ALA A 253 -85.01 -53.19 -91.11
N TYR A 254 -84.43 -54.34 -90.73
CA TYR A 254 -84.73 -55.62 -91.38
C TYR A 254 -86.18 -56.05 -91.15
N THR A 255 -86.70 -55.97 -89.92
CA THR A 255 -88.09 -56.33 -89.64
C THR A 255 -89.07 -55.37 -90.32
N GLU A 256 -88.78 -54.07 -90.39
CA GLU A 256 -89.59 -53.13 -91.18
C GLU A 256 -89.59 -53.48 -92.67
N LYS A 257 -88.43 -53.84 -93.21
CA LYS A 257 -88.30 -54.27 -94.61
C LYS A 257 -89.09 -55.55 -94.86
N GLU A 258 -88.97 -56.52 -93.97
CA GLU A 258 -89.69 -57.80 -94.03
C GLU A 258 -91.22 -57.58 -93.88
N ILE A 259 -91.66 -56.68 -92.99
CA ILE A 259 -93.07 -56.28 -92.89
C ILE A 259 -93.55 -55.64 -94.20
N LYS A 260 -92.75 -54.75 -94.82
CA LYS A 260 -93.09 -54.16 -96.13
C LYS A 260 -93.17 -55.21 -97.22
N GLU A 261 -92.20 -56.12 -97.28
CA GLU A 261 -92.18 -57.25 -98.21
C GLU A 261 -93.41 -58.16 -98.00
N LEU A 262 -93.75 -58.51 -96.76
CA LEU A 262 -94.95 -59.28 -96.43
C LEU A 262 -96.24 -58.53 -96.77
N ILE A 263 -96.33 -57.22 -96.56
CA ILE A 263 -97.48 -56.40 -96.98
C ILE A 263 -97.61 -56.40 -98.51
N GLU A 264 -96.49 -56.29 -99.22
CA GLU A 264 -96.45 -56.29 -100.68
C GLU A 264 -96.79 -57.67 -101.25
N GLU A 265 -96.30 -58.73 -100.63
CA GLU A 265 -96.64 -60.12 -100.94
C GLU A 265 -98.13 -60.39 -100.65
N ASN A 266 -98.67 -59.89 -99.55
CA ASN A 266 -100.10 -59.96 -99.22
C ASN A 266 -100.96 -59.16 -100.20
N ARG A 267 -100.50 -57.98 -100.66
CA ARG A 267 -101.15 -57.23 -101.77
C ARG A 267 -101.12 -58.01 -103.08
N ASN A 268 -100.00 -58.64 -103.41
CA ASN A 268 -99.86 -59.47 -104.61
C ASN A 268 -100.71 -60.73 -104.54
N LEU A 269 -100.85 -61.34 -103.36
CA LEU A 269 -101.76 -62.45 -103.10
C LEU A 269 -103.23 -62.02 -103.20
N LYS A 270 -103.62 -60.86 -102.65
CA LYS A 270 -104.97 -60.29 -102.85
C LYS A 270 -105.29 -60.06 -104.33
N LYS A 271 -104.36 -59.48 -105.10
CA LYS A 271 -104.47 -59.34 -106.56
C LYS A 271 -104.62 -60.68 -107.29
N ARG A 272 -103.96 -61.75 -106.82
CA ARG A 272 -104.08 -63.10 -107.40
C ARG A 272 -105.35 -63.85 -106.97
N LEU A 273 -105.94 -63.48 -105.84
CA LEU A 273 -107.14 -64.11 -105.27
C LEU A 273 -108.45 -63.40 -105.64
N GLY A 274 -108.42 -62.34 -106.46
CA GLY A 274 -109.62 -61.70 -106.98
C GLY A 274 -110.41 -60.88 -105.95
N ILE A 275 -109.70 -60.23 -105.01
CA ILE A 275 -110.20 -59.13 -104.17
C ILE A 275 -109.28 -57.91 -104.32
#